data_AF-A0A0M3IZS3-F1
#
_entry.id   AF-A0A0M3IZS3-F1
#
_cell.length_a   1.000
_cell.length_b   1.000
_cell.length_c   1.000
_cell.angle_alpha   90.00
_cell.angle_beta   90.00
_cell.angle_gamma   90.00
#
_symmetry.space_group_name_H-M   'P 1'
#
loop_
_entity.id
_entity.type
_entity.pdbx_description
1 polymer ?
#
loop_
_entity_poly.entity_id
_entity_poly.type
_entity_poly.pdbx_seq_one_letter_code
_entity_poly.pdbx_strand_id
1 'polypeptide(L)'
;LAVECAIDENSDTRRYFIYLEWFIHGIPWLITSSLSFIVLMRQNADPEITYDVGVILFGICIDLIAVGIIKCAVRRERPHYNKNDQVYEAPIADQYSFPSGHSSRSAMLSVFGYCHFSMHSLIM
;
A
#
# COMPACT_ATOMS: atom_id res chain seq x y z
N LEU A 1 -16.89 1.51 -20.56
CA LEU A 1 -16.32 2.87 -20.41
C LEU A 1 -15.04 2.93 -19.56
N ALA A 2 -15.06 2.96 -18.22
CA ALA A 2 -13.83 3.13 -17.42
C ALA A 2 -12.82 1.98 -17.60
N VAL A 3 -13.30 0.73 -17.64
CA VAL A 3 -12.47 -0.47 -17.86
C VAL A 3 -11.91 -0.51 -19.29
N GLU A 4 -12.71 -0.18 -20.29
CA GLU A 4 -12.27 -0.14 -21.70
C GLU A 4 -11.21 0.95 -21.93
N CYS A 5 -11.38 2.11 -21.28
CA CYS A 5 -10.43 3.22 -21.36
C CYS A 5 -9.13 2.95 -20.58
N ALA A 6 -9.16 2.05 -19.58
CA ALA A 6 -7.97 1.58 -18.86
C ALA A 6 -7.16 0.53 -19.65
N ILE A 7 -7.83 -0.22 -20.53
CA ILE A 7 -7.22 -1.26 -21.37
C ILE A 7 -6.50 -0.64 -22.58
N ASP A 8 -6.94 0.53 -23.04
CA ASP A 8 -6.28 1.29 -24.11
C ASP A 8 -4.91 1.80 -23.68
N GLU A 9 -3.87 1.37 -24.40
CA GLU A 9 -2.47 1.69 -24.10
C GLU A 9 -2.13 3.17 -24.31
N ASN A 10 -2.88 3.86 -25.16
CA ASN A 10 -2.67 5.27 -25.50
C ASN A 10 -3.53 6.24 -24.68
N SER A 11 -4.33 5.72 -23.74
CA SER A 11 -5.22 6.53 -22.92
C SER A 11 -4.47 7.23 -21.79
N ASP A 12 -4.64 8.55 -21.67
CA ASP A 12 -4.15 9.32 -20.51
C ASP A 12 -4.65 8.74 -19.19
N THR A 13 -5.85 8.14 -19.18
CA THR A 13 -6.47 7.47 -18.02
C THR A 13 -5.61 6.32 -17.49
N ARG A 14 -4.95 5.56 -18.38
CA ARG A 14 -4.05 4.45 -17.99
C ARG A 14 -2.85 4.96 -17.20
N ARG A 15 -2.32 6.13 -17.55
CA ARG A 15 -1.20 6.76 -16.85
C ARG A 15 -1.55 7.13 -15.42
N TYR A 16 -2.77 7.64 -15.18
CA TYR A 16 -3.26 7.90 -13.82
C TYR A 16 -3.38 6.61 -12.99
N PHE A 17 -3.84 5.50 -13.58
CA PHE A 17 -3.91 4.22 -12.88
C PHE A 17 -2.54 3.67 -12.50
N ILE A 18 -1.54 3.83 -13.37
CA ILE A 18 -0.15 3.49 -13.03
C ILE A 18 0.33 4.33 -11.85
N TYR A 19 0.10 5.65 -11.84
CA TYR A 19 0.48 6.47 -10.70
C TYR A 19 -0.21 6.04 -9.39
N LEU A 20 -1.49 5.68 -9.45
CA LEU A 20 -2.21 5.14 -8.29
C LEU A 20 -1.63 3.80 -7.81
N GLU A 21 -1.26 2.92 -8.74
CA GLU A 21 -0.60 1.65 -8.42
C GLU A 21 0.70 1.89 -7.64
N TRP A 22 1.54 2.81 -8.11
CA TRP A 22 2.78 3.19 -7.45
C TRP A 22 2.55 3.85 -6.09
N PHE A 23 1.57 4.75 -5.99
CA PHE A 23 1.28 5.48 -4.75
C PHE A 23 0.81 4.55 -3.64
N ILE A 24 0.01 3.53 -3.97
CA ILE A 24 -0.42 2.50 -3.02
C ILE A 24 0.45 1.26 -3.20
N HIS A 25 1.74 1.36 -3.53
CA HIS A 25 2.63 0.20 -3.63
C HIS A 25 3.37 -0.08 -2.30
N GLY A 26 3.57 -1.35 -1.94
CA GLY A 26 4.08 -1.73 -0.61
C GLY A 26 5.54 -1.34 -0.44
N ILE A 27 6.35 -1.55 -1.48
CA ILE A 27 7.79 -1.26 -1.49
C ILE A 27 8.10 0.22 -1.18
N PRO A 28 7.54 1.23 -1.87
CA PRO A 28 7.74 2.63 -1.51
C PRO A 28 7.42 2.91 -0.04
N TRP A 29 6.24 2.50 0.45
CA TRP A 29 5.83 2.74 1.84
C TRP A 29 6.74 2.04 2.86
N LEU A 30 7.20 0.82 2.58
CA LEU A 30 8.12 0.09 3.45
C LEU A 30 9.48 0.79 3.52
N ILE A 31 10.04 1.19 2.38
CA ILE A 31 11.35 1.86 2.32
C ILE A 31 11.27 3.22 3.03
N THR A 32 10.28 4.04 2.68
CA THR A 32 10.18 5.40 3.23
C THR A 32 9.92 5.39 4.73
N SER A 33 8.96 4.59 5.21
CA SER A 33 8.68 4.47 6.65
C SER A 33 9.88 3.92 7.43
N SER A 34 10.61 2.94 6.89
CA SER A 34 11.82 2.41 7.54
C SER A 34 12.92 3.47 7.66
N LEU A 35 13.22 4.19 6.57
CA LEU A 35 14.24 5.24 6.57
C LEU A 35 13.85 6.40 7.49
N SER A 36 12.60 6.85 7.41
CA SER A 36 12.07 7.89 8.29
C SER A 36 12.18 7.48 9.75
N PHE A 37 11.78 6.26 10.11
CA PHE A 37 11.87 5.76 11.48
C PHE A 37 13.31 5.77 12.00
N ILE A 38 14.27 5.27 11.21
CA ILE A 38 15.70 5.27 11.58
C ILE A 38 16.21 6.70 11.79
N VAL A 39 15.88 7.64 10.90
CA VAL A 39 16.30 9.03 11.00
C VAL A 39 15.71 9.70 12.24
N LEU A 40 14.41 9.53 12.48
CA LEU A 40 13.72 10.11 13.64
C LEU A 40 14.30 9.58 14.96
N MET A 41 14.53 8.27 15.06
CA MET A 41 15.18 7.65 16.21
C MET A 41 16.61 8.16 16.40
N ARG A 42 17.39 8.30 15.32
CA ARG A 42 18.77 8.80 15.39
C ARG A 42 18.83 10.26 15.86
N GLN A 43 17.86 11.07 15.46
CA GLN A 43 17.81 12.49 15.78
C GLN A 43 17.18 12.77 17.15
N ASN A 44 16.64 11.76 17.85
CA ASN A 44 15.76 11.94 19.01
C ASN A 44 14.68 12.98 18.70
N ALA A 45 14.02 12.80 17.55
CA ALA A 45 12.95 13.67 17.10
C ALA A 45 11.73 13.56 18.04
N ASP A 46 10.68 14.32 17.74
CA ASP A 46 9.43 14.30 18.50
C ASP A 46 8.93 12.85 18.71
N PRO A 47 8.65 12.43 19.96
CA PRO A 47 8.13 11.10 20.25
C PRO A 47 6.80 10.79 19.55
N GLU A 48 5.94 11.78 19.34
CA GLU A 48 4.64 11.61 18.68
C GLU A 48 4.83 11.27 17.20
N ILE A 49 5.64 12.05 16.49
CA ILE A 49 5.97 11.79 15.07
C ILE A 49 6.68 10.44 14.91
N THR A 50 7.59 10.13 15.84
CA THR A 50 8.34 8.86 15.81
C THR A 50 7.40 7.67 16.03
N TYR A 51 6.44 7.80 16.94
CA TYR A 51 5.40 6.80 17.19
C TYR A 51 4.52 6.59 15.95
N ASP A 52 4.03 7.66 15.33
CA ASP A 52 3.19 7.61 14.14
C ASP A 52 3.87 6.89 12.97
N VAL A 53 5.13 7.24 12.69
CA VAL A 53 5.93 6.56 11.66
C VAL A 53 6.18 5.09 12.04
N GLY A 54 6.37 4.80 13.33
CA GLY A 54 6.49 3.43 13.84
C GLY A 54 5.20 2.62 13.62
N VAL A 55 4.03 3.21 13.85
CA VAL A 55 2.73 2.57 13.60
C VAL A 55 2.54 2.29 12.11
N ILE A 56 2.88 3.23 11.23
CA ILE A 56 2.83 3.02 9.77
C ILE A 56 3.77 1.88 9.35
N LEU A 57 5.02 1.87 9.84
CA LEU A 57 6.01 0.84 9.56
C LEU A 57 5.54 -0.55 10.04
N PHE A 58 4.97 -0.62 11.24
CA PHE A 58 4.44 -1.86 11.77
C PHE A 58 3.22 -2.33 10.97
N GLY A 59 2.30 -1.41 10.66
CA GLY A 59 1.12 -1.68 9.85
C GLY A 59 1.47 -2.23 8.47
N ILE A 60 2.41 -1.60 7.74
CA ILE A 60 2.81 -2.07 6.41
C ILE A 60 3.46 -3.47 6.48
N CYS A 61 4.24 -3.77 7.53
CA CYS A 61 4.79 -5.12 7.73
C CYS A 61 3.67 -6.15 7.90
N ILE A 62 2.70 -5.87 8.76
CA ILE A 62 1.56 -6.77 9.00
C ILE A 62 0.75 -6.95 7.72
N ASP A 63 0.44 -5.86 7.01
CA ASP A 63 -0.35 -5.90 5.77
C ASP A 63 0.32 -6.82 4.74
N LEU A 64 1.60 -6.60 4.44
CA LEU A 64 2.33 -7.37 3.44
C LEU A 64 2.41 -8.85 3.82
N ILE A 65 2.65 -9.16 5.10
CA ILE A 65 2.71 -10.54 5.60
C ILE A 65 1.31 -11.20 5.50
N ALA A 66 0.27 -10.54 6.01
CA ALA A 66 -1.08 -11.09 6.04
C ALA A 66 -1.63 -11.29 4.61
N VAL A 67 -1.51 -10.28 3.75
CA VAL A 67 -1.93 -10.36 2.34
C VAL A 67 -1.15 -11.45 1.61
N GLY A 68 0.17 -11.54 1.83
CA GLY A 68 1.01 -12.58 1.23
C GLY A 68 0.60 -13.99 1.66
N ILE A 69 0.37 -14.20 2.96
CA ILE A 69 -0.10 -15.49 3.49
C ILE A 69 -1.45 -15.86 2.89
N ILE A 70 -2.42 -14.94 2.89
CA ILE A 70 -3.76 -15.22 2.38
C ILE A 70 -3.73 -15.48 0.87
N LYS A 71 -2.94 -14.72 0.10
CA LYS A 71 -2.72 -14.97 -1.34
C LYS A 71 -2.20 -16.39 -1.59
N CYS A 72 -1.18 -16.81 -0.85
CA CYS A 72 -0.59 -18.14 -0.95
C CYS A 72 -1.51 -19.26 -0.46
N ALA A 73 -2.45 -18.97 0.44
CA ALA A 73 -3.43 -19.93 0.96
C ALA A 73 -4.64 -20.09 0.02
N VAL A 74 -5.21 -18.98 -0.44
CA VAL A 74 -6.43 -18.99 -1.27
C VAL A 74 -6.13 -19.31 -2.73
N ARG A 75 -4.98 -18.86 -3.24
CA ARG A 75 -4.49 -19.16 -4.60
C ARG A 75 -5.48 -18.89 -5.74
N ARG A 76 -6.34 -17.88 -5.58
CA ARG A 76 -7.31 -17.50 -6.61
C ARG A 76 -6.57 -16.91 -7.82
N GLU A 77 -6.79 -17.46 -9.01
CA GLU A 77 -6.19 -16.95 -10.25
C GLU A 77 -6.63 -15.51 -10.58
N ARG A 78 -5.80 -14.80 -11.34
CA ARG A 78 -6.15 -13.48 -11.89
C ARG A 78 -7.09 -13.62 -13.10
N PRO A 79 -7.98 -12.65 -13.35
CA PRO A 79 -8.82 -12.66 -14.55
C PRO A 79 -7.99 -12.69 -15.84
N HIS A 80 -8.46 -13.40 -16.87
CA HIS A 80 -7.73 -13.59 -18.13
C HIS A 80 -7.42 -12.31 -18.92
N TYR A 81 -8.16 -11.22 -18.68
CA TYR A 81 -7.93 -9.91 -19.31
C TYR A 81 -6.90 -9.04 -18.56
N ASN A 82 -6.24 -9.58 -17.52
CA ASN A 82 -5.22 -8.85 -16.76
C ASN A 82 -3.98 -8.59 -17.64
N LYS A 83 -3.69 -7.32 -17.92
CA LYS A 83 -2.41 -6.91 -18.53
C LYS A 83 -1.33 -6.90 -17.44
N ASN A 84 -0.14 -7.39 -17.77
CA ASN A 84 0.97 -7.43 -16.82
C ASN A 84 1.69 -6.07 -16.80
N ASP A 85 1.02 -5.07 -16.22
CA ASP A 85 1.55 -3.71 -16.06
C ASP A 85 2.27 -3.50 -14.72
N GLN A 86 2.33 -4.55 -13.89
CA GLN A 86 2.83 -4.49 -12.52
C GLN A 86 4.35 -4.73 -12.47
N VAL A 87 5.12 -3.69 -12.19
CA VAL A 87 6.59 -3.72 -12.28
C VAL A 87 7.26 -4.28 -10.99
N TYR A 88 6.56 -4.28 -9.87
CA TYR A 88 7.09 -4.64 -8.55
C TYR A 88 6.33 -5.79 -7.88
N GLU A 89 6.01 -6.81 -8.66
CA GLU A 89 5.33 -8.00 -8.16
C GLU A 89 6.25 -8.88 -7.29
N ALA A 90 5.72 -9.35 -6.16
CA ALA A 90 6.25 -10.48 -5.41
C ALA A 90 6.01 -11.76 -6.24
N PRO A 91 7.06 -12.45 -6.75
CA PRO A 91 6.90 -13.47 -7.79
C PRO A 91 5.97 -14.64 -7.46
N ILE A 92 5.75 -14.91 -6.17
CA ILE A 92 4.96 -16.05 -5.67
C ILE A 92 3.55 -15.62 -5.25
N ALA A 93 3.42 -14.49 -4.56
CA ALA A 93 2.12 -14.04 -4.03
C ALA A 93 1.31 -13.29 -5.08
N ASP A 94 1.96 -12.54 -5.96
CA ASP A 94 1.26 -11.68 -6.92
C ASP A 94 0.72 -12.41 -8.13
N GLN A 95 0.99 -13.70 -8.28
CA GLN A 95 0.24 -14.56 -9.20
C GLN A 95 -1.25 -14.69 -8.81
N TYR A 96 -1.57 -14.44 -7.54
CA TYR A 96 -2.91 -14.61 -7.00
C TYR A 96 -3.65 -13.27 -6.84
N SER A 97 -4.95 -13.29 -7.15
CA SER A 97 -5.82 -12.11 -7.18
C SER A 97 -6.47 -11.76 -5.85
N PHE A 98 -6.54 -12.69 -4.91
CA PHE A 98 -7.21 -12.49 -3.62
C PHE A 98 -6.25 -12.66 -2.44
N PRO A 99 -6.26 -11.73 -1.46
CA PRO A 99 -6.98 -10.44 -1.46
C PRO A 99 -6.25 -9.37 -2.29
N SER A 100 -6.93 -8.25 -2.53
CA SER A 100 -6.31 -7.07 -3.15
C SER A 100 -5.37 -6.39 -2.15
N GLY A 101 -4.07 -6.43 -2.43
CA GLY A 101 -3.07 -5.77 -1.59
C GLY A 101 -3.22 -4.25 -1.58
N HIS A 102 -3.58 -3.64 -2.72
CA HIS A 102 -3.81 -2.19 -2.77
C HIS A 102 -4.99 -1.78 -1.90
N SER A 103 -6.10 -2.53 -1.95
CA SER A 103 -7.29 -2.24 -1.15
C SER A 103 -6.99 -2.37 0.35
N SER A 104 -6.24 -3.40 0.76
CA SER A 104 -5.82 -3.59 2.15
C SER A 104 -4.97 -2.42 2.66
N ARG A 105 -3.95 -2.01 1.88
CA ARG A 105 -3.10 -0.84 2.23
C ARG A 105 -3.85 0.47 2.26
N SER A 106 -4.71 0.74 1.28
CA SER A 106 -5.56 1.93 1.30
C SER A 106 -6.44 1.98 2.54
N ALA A 107 -7.04 0.86 2.93
CA ALA A 107 -7.85 0.78 4.15
C ALA A 107 -7.02 1.06 5.40
N MET A 108 -5.86 0.43 5.54
CA MET A 108 -4.93 0.66 6.66
C MET A 108 -4.53 2.15 6.78
N LEU A 109 -4.06 2.75 5.69
CA LEU A 109 -3.63 4.16 5.68
C LEU A 109 -4.81 5.12 5.97
N SER A 110 -6.00 4.81 5.46
CA SER A 110 -7.19 5.62 5.69
C SER A 110 -7.62 5.59 7.16
N VAL A 111 -7.61 4.41 7.78
CA VAL A 111 -7.92 4.25 9.21
C VAL A 111 -6.88 4.97 10.07
N PHE A 112 -5.59 4.80 9.76
CA PHE A 112 -4.52 5.51 10.45
C PHE A 112 -4.73 7.04 10.39
N GLY A 113 -4.94 7.58 9.18
CA GLY A 113 -5.17 9.00 9.00
C GLY A 113 -6.40 9.51 9.75
N TYR A 114 -7.53 8.79 9.67
CA TYR A 114 -8.75 9.15 10.40
C TYR A 114 -8.51 9.19 11.92
N CYS A 115 -7.87 8.15 12.49
CA CYS A 115 -7.58 8.09 13.91
C CYS A 115 -6.63 9.22 14.35
N HIS A 116 -5.57 9.49 13.58
CA HIS A 116 -4.62 10.56 13.86
C HIS A 116 -5.31 11.94 13.85
N PHE A 117 -6.07 12.28 12.80
CA PHE A 117 -6.80 13.55 12.74
C PHE A 117 -7.87 13.67 13.83
N SER A 118 -8.63 12.60 14.09
CA SER A 118 -9.67 12.62 15.11
C SER A 118 -9.10 12.81 16.52
N MET A 119 -7.92 12.26 16.80
CA MET A 119 -7.28 12.38 18.11
C MET A 119 -6.73 13.80 18.34
N HIS A 120 -6.05 14.37 17.34
CA HIS A 120 -5.63 15.78 17.41
C HIS A 120 -6.79 16.76 17.55
N SER A 121 -7.93 16.48 16.90
CA SER A 121 -9.14 17.31 16.99
C SER A 121 -9.81 17.29 18.37
N LEU A 122 -9.52 16.28 19.18
CA LEU A 122 -10.14 16.09 20.50
C LEU A 122 -9.28 16.65 21.65
N ILE A 123 -7.99 16.88 21.39
CA ILE A 123 -6.99 17.34 22.37
C ILE A 123 -6.77 18.86 22.30
N MET A 124 -7.14 19.50 21.18
CA MET A 124 -7.22 20.97 21.03
C MET A 124 -8.57 21.53 21.46
#